data_AF-A0A1M3LRL9-F1
#
_entry.id   AF-A0A1M3LRL9-F1
#
_cell.length_a   1.000
_cell.length_b   1.000
_cell.length_c   1.000
_cell.angle_alpha   90.00
_cell.angle_beta   90.00
_cell.angle_gamma   90.00
#
_symmetry.space_group_name_H-M   'P 1'
#
loop_
_entity.id
_entity.type
_entity.pdbx_description
1 polymer ?
#
loop_
_entity_poly.entity_id
_entity_poly.type
_entity_poly.pdbx_seq_one_letter_code
_entity_poly.pdbx_strand_id
1 'polypeptide(L)'
;MTLWGDIALDGARRSVTVEREYPATPAELWSALTDPARLARWIGVVSGTRAAFQLDMGGPGQDARVSGRVLACEPGSRLLVSWRFAGAGETEAETELEATIEPRGEAAALLRLHHRRVQAVTASVYGAGWQDVLTHLARELGASASAEEHDGYLGGAADPAAFDAALADYRTAEAALVAGETERVDGLSGVLLRRVLDAPRPDVWDALTLPDRVGRWLWPVLGWPDDPARERRLRLGDVMRLGDENVEGGVQELEVLDLDEGRLLRLSWGTASVAFRLDDGDAGTTVLTLVQDPIEEIFGAGRLRSAPDFAAGWHTLVDQLTLLLAGLTVPDPQGLWEAAYPVYADD
;
A
#
# COMPACT_ATOMS: atom_id res chain seq x y z
N MET A 1 -16.44 12.06 -5.02
CA MET A 1 -15.45 12.78 -5.84
C MET A 1 -15.26 11.99 -7.13
N THR A 2 -14.74 12.55 -8.23
CA THR A 2 -14.57 11.76 -9.46
C THR A 2 -13.14 11.24 -9.53
N LEU A 3 -12.98 9.93 -9.29
CA LEU A 3 -11.74 9.19 -9.52
C LEU A 3 -11.36 9.27 -11.02
N TRP A 4 -10.09 9.57 -11.34
CA TRP A 4 -9.56 9.63 -12.73
C TRP A 4 -8.65 8.46 -13.09
N GLY A 5 -8.77 7.36 -12.37
CA GLY A 5 -7.89 6.22 -12.57
C GLY A 5 -8.41 4.96 -11.92
N ASP A 6 -7.64 3.90 -12.07
CA ASP A 6 -7.94 2.57 -11.55
C ASP A 6 -6.71 1.96 -10.88
N ILE A 7 -6.98 0.99 -10.02
CA ILE A 7 -5.98 0.14 -9.39
C ILE A 7 -6.32 -1.31 -9.73
N ALA A 8 -5.31 -2.12 -10.01
CA ALA A 8 -5.47 -3.51 -10.37
C ALA A 8 -4.35 -4.39 -9.78
N LEU A 9 -4.60 -5.70 -9.75
CA LEU A 9 -3.59 -6.69 -9.37
C LEU A 9 -2.51 -6.82 -10.44
N ASP A 10 -1.25 -6.93 -9.99
CA ASP A 10 -0.06 -7.21 -10.81
C ASP A 10 0.76 -8.30 -10.09
N GLY A 11 0.21 -9.52 -10.05
CA GLY A 11 0.72 -10.61 -9.22
C GLY A 11 0.56 -10.31 -7.72
N ALA A 12 1.65 -10.40 -6.95
CA ALA A 12 1.69 -9.98 -5.54
C ALA A 12 1.73 -8.45 -5.37
N ARG A 13 1.99 -7.73 -6.46
CA ARG A 13 2.07 -6.27 -6.54
C ARG A 13 0.80 -5.70 -7.16
N ARG A 14 0.77 -4.38 -7.34
CA ARG A 14 -0.34 -3.63 -7.91
C ARG A 14 0.12 -2.82 -9.11
N SER A 15 -0.85 -2.48 -9.95
CA SER A 15 -0.71 -1.45 -10.96
C SER A 15 -1.71 -0.33 -10.73
N VAL A 16 -1.30 0.89 -11.07
CA VAL A 16 -2.15 2.09 -10.98
C VAL A 16 -2.16 2.75 -12.36
N THR A 17 -3.35 3.06 -12.85
CA THR A 17 -3.52 3.86 -14.07
C THR A 17 -4.21 5.16 -13.71
N VAL A 18 -3.68 6.29 -14.20
CA VAL A 18 -4.34 7.60 -14.09
C VAL A 18 -4.34 8.26 -15.46
N GLU A 19 -5.49 8.79 -15.86
CA GLU A 19 -5.70 9.41 -17.16
C GLU A 19 -6.18 10.84 -17.02
N ARG A 20 -5.64 11.75 -17.84
CA ARG A 20 -6.11 13.13 -17.91
C ARG A 20 -5.93 13.73 -19.29
N GLU A 21 -7.00 14.37 -19.78
CA GLU A 21 -6.95 15.17 -21.00
C GLU A 21 -6.44 16.58 -20.70
N TYR A 22 -5.57 17.09 -21.57
CA TYR A 22 -5.02 18.44 -21.49
C TYR A 22 -5.36 19.23 -22.76
N PRO A 23 -5.67 20.54 -22.65
CA PRO A 23 -5.83 21.45 -23.78
C PRO A 23 -4.44 21.85 -24.34
N ALA A 24 -3.62 20.86 -24.68
CA ALA A 24 -2.28 21.02 -25.21
C ALA A 24 -2.08 20.03 -26.37
N THR A 25 -1.24 20.41 -27.33
CA THR A 25 -0.84 19.51 -28.40
C THR A 25 0.03 18.36 -27.85
N PRO A 26 0.08 17.20 -28.53
CA PRO A 26 1.00 16.12 -28.14
C PRO A 26 2.47 16.57 -28.02
N ALA A 27 2.90 17.52 -28.85
CA ALA A 27 4.26 18.06 -28.81
C ALA A 27 4.52 18.92 -27.57
N GLU A 28 3.56 19.77 -27.18
CA GLU A 28 3.66 20.58 -25.96
C GLU A 28 3.66 19.71 -24.71
N LEU A 29 2.78 18.70 -24.66
CA LEU A 29 2.70 17.75 -23.56
C LEU A 29 3.97 16.90 -23.47
N TRP A 30 4.48 16.40 -24.60
CA TRP A 30 5.75 15.67 -24.64
C TRP A 30 6.93 16.51 -24.12
N SER A 31 6.98 17.79 -24.51
CA SER A 31 8.00 18.70 -23.99
C SER A 31 7.85 18.91 -22.47
N ALA A 32 6.64 18.98 -21.91
CA ALA A 32 6.42 19.09 -20.47
C ALA A 32 6.92 17.87 -19.68
N LEU A 33 6.85 16.68 -20.29
CA LEU A 33 7.28 15.41 -19.70
C LEU A 33 8.77 15.12 -19.87
N THR A 34 9.47 15.81 -20.77
CA THR A 34 10.85 15.45 -21.15
C THR A 34 11.87 16.58 -21.07
N ASP A 35 11.45 17.85 -21.07
CA ASP A 35 12.34 18.98 -20.85
C ASP A 35 12.61 19.16 -19.35
N PRO A 36 13.87 19.06 -18.88
CA PRO A 36 14.21 19.20 -17.46
C PRO A 36 13.72 20.50 -16.82
N ALA A 37 13.76 21.62 -17.56
CA ALA A 37 13.34 22.92 -17.05
C ALA A 37 11.81 23.02 -16.94
N ARG A 38 11.06 22.21 -17.69
CA ARG A 38 9.60 22.10 -17.56
C ARG A 38 9.19 21.11 -16.49
N LEU A 39 9.86 19.95 -16.40
CA LEU A 39 9.67 18.97 -15.31
C LEU A 39 9.80 19.61 -13.92
N ALA A 40 10.79 20.48 -13.75
CA ALA A 40 11.03 21.22 -12.51
C ALA A 40 9.85 22.10 -12.07
N ARG A 41 8.91 22.42 -12.96
CA ARG A 41 7.76 23.29 -12.65
C ARG A 41 6.55 22.54 -12.10
N TRP A 42 6.52 21.20 -12.19
CA TRP A 42 5.32 20.44 -11.78
C TRP A 42 5.60 19.15 -11.02
N ILE A 43 6.73 18.48 -11.25
CA ILE A 43 7.04 17.20 -10.57
C ILE A 43 8.36 17.21 -9.80
N GLY A 44 9.36 17.96 -10.29
CA GLY A 44 10.65 18.05 -9.60
C GLY A 44 11.85 18.22 -10.51
N VAL A 45 13.01 18.41 -9.88
CA VAL A 45 14.26 18.70 -10.58
C VAL A 45 14.93 17.39 -10.99
N VAL A 46 15.07 17.17 -12.30
CA VAL A 46 15.78 16.02 -12.84
C VAL A 46 17.26 16.31 -13.08
N SER A 47 18.11 15.35 -12.74
CA SER A 47 19.56 15.37 -12.97
C SER A 47 20.06 14.01 -13.46
N GLY A 48 21.28 13.96 -13.99
CA GLY A 48 21.89 12.74 -14.52
C GLY A 48 21.63 12.51 -16.01
N THR A 49 21.57 11.25 -16.42
CA THR A 49 21.46 10.83 -17.84
C THR A 49 20.29 9.87 -18.04
N ARG A 50 19.94 9.58 -19.29
CA ARG A 50 18.92 8.55 -19.61
C ARG A 50 19.23 7.18 -19.00
N ALA A 51 20.50 6.82 -18.85
CA ALA A 51 20.89 5.52 -18.28
C ALA A 51 20.81 5.47 -16.74
N ALA A 52 20.83 6.64 -16.09
CA ALA A 52 20.74 6.79 -14.65
C ALA A 52 20.37 8.25 -14.34
N PHE A 53 19.10 8.49 -14.04
CA PHE A 53 18.60 9.80 -13.64
C PHE A 53 18.24 9.81 -12.15
N GLN A 54 18.25 11.01 -11.58
CA GLN A 54 17.64 11.29 -10.29
C GLN A 54 16.61 12.40 -10.46
N LEU A 55 15.43 12.21 -9.91
CA LEU A 55 14.36 13.20 -9.84
C LEU A 55 14.18 13.57 -8.37
N ASP A 56 14.49 14.83 -8.05
CA ASP A 56 14.26 15.40 -6.73
C ASP A 56 12.86 16.01 -6.70
N MET A 57 11.95 15.34 -5.99
CA MET A 57 10.53 15.73 -5.91
C MET A 57 10.23 16.55 -4.65
N GLY A 58 11.19 16.65 -3.72
CA GLY A 58 11.03 17.31 -2.44
C GLY A 58 11.09 18.84 -2.52
N GLY A 59 10.43 19.50 -1.57
CA GLY A 59 10.73 20.89 -1.22
C GLY A 59 12.04 21.01 -0.44
N PRO A 60 12.54 22.23 -0.15
CA PRO A 60 13.78 22.44 0.59
C PRO A 60 13.82 21.67 1.93
N GLY A 61 14.78 20.75 2.07
CA GLY A 61 14.99 19.96 3.30
C GLY A 61 14.12 18.69 3.42
N GLN A 62 13.33 18.36 2.41
CA GLN A 62 12.61 17.09 2.35
C GLN A 62 13.41 16.05 1.57
N ASP A 63 13.52 14.84 2.11
CA ASP A 63 14.14 13.71 1.42
C ASP A 63 13.04 12.94 0.67
N ALA A 64 12.93 13.24 -0.63
CA ALA A 64 12.01 12.56 -1.54
C ALA A 64 12.59 12.52 -2.94
N ARG A 65 13.26 11.42 -3.25
CA ARG A 65 14.02 11.26 -4.47
C ARG A 65 13.62 9.99 -5.19
N VAL A 66 13.49 10.10 -6.50
CA VAL A 66 13.35 8.96 -7.38
C VAL A 66 14.67 8.75 -8.09
N SER A 67 15.13 7.50 -8.10
CA SER A 67 16.24 7.05 -8.94
C SER A 67 15.72 6.10 -10.00
N GLY A 68 16.22 6.21 -11.23
CA GLY A 68 15.68 5.42 -12.33
C GLY A 68 16.51 5.48 -13.60
N ARG A 69 16.05 4.76 -14.62
CA ARG A 69 16.61 4.78 -15.98
C ARG A 69 15.50 4.75 -17.02
N VAL A 70 15.75 5.34 -18.19
CA VAL A 70 14.84 5.27 -19.33
C VAL A 70 14.94 3.88 -19.95
N LEU A 71 13.82 3.17 -19.99
CA LEU A 71 13.70 1.81 -20.54
C LEU A 71 13.21 1.84 -22.00
N ALA A 72 12.29 2.75 -22.34
CA ALA A 72 11.86 3.01 -23.71
C ALA A 72 11.48 4.49 -23.89
N CYS A 73 11.70 5.03 -25.09
CA CYS A 73 11.41 6.41 -25.41
C CYS A 73 11.04 6.51 -26.90
N GLU A 74 9.78 6.78 -27.16
CA GLU A 74 9.22 7.04 -28.49
C GLU A 74 8.79 8.52 -28.51
N PRO A 75 9.60 9.40 -29.13
CA PRO A 75 9.36 10.84 -29.07
C PRO A 75 7.95 11.24 -29.50
N GLY A 76 7.26 11.97 -28.64
CA GLY A 76 5.91 12.50 -28.87
C GLY A 76 4.78 11.56 -28.49
N SER A 77 5.05 10.30 -28.13
CA SER A 77 4.00 9.30 -27.87
C SER A 77 4.18 8.51 -26.59
N ARG A 78 5.40 8.08 -26.23
CA ARG A 78 5.59 7.13 -25.13
C ARG A 78 6.93 7.27 -24.43
N LEU A 79 6.91 7.27 -23.10
CA LEU A 79 8.08 7.22 -22.25
C LEU A 79 7.89 6.14 -21.18
N LEU A 80 8.84 5.21 -21.07
CA LEU A 80 8.87 4.20 -20.02
C LEU A 80 10.16 4.35 -19.22
N VAL A 81 10.04 4.48 -17.91
CA VAL A 81 11.16 4.59 -16.98
C VAL A 81 11.08 3.54 -15.88
N SER A 82 12.23 3.08 -15.40
CA SER A 82 12.27 2.45 -14.07
C SER A 82 12.13 3.53 -13.01
N TRP A 83 11.50 3.18 -11.90
CA TRP A 83 11.16 4.11 -10.84
C TRP A 83 11.51 3.48 -9.50
N ARG A 84 12.38 4.13 -8.73
CA ARG A 84 12.70 3.70 -7.37
C ARG A 84 12.65 4.90 -6.44
N PHE A 85 11.57 4.99 -5.68
CA PHE A 85 11.37 6.07 -4.72
C PHE A 85 12.14 5.79 -3.42
N ALA A 86 12.74 6.84 -2.88
CA ALA A 86 13.34 6.87 -1.56
C ALA A 86 12.91 8.15 -0.86
N GLY A 87 12.44 8.02 0.38
CA GLY A 87 12.01 9.14 1.19
C GLY A 87 11.69 8.72 2.61
N ALA A 88 11.70 9.67 3.53
CA ALA A 88 11.48 9.44 4.97
C ALA A 88 12.38 8.33 5.58
N GLY A 89 13.58 8.12 5.03
CA GLY A 89 14.51 7.07 5.49
C GLY A 89 14.25 5.67 4.90
N GLU A 90 13.27 5.54 4.02
CA GLU A 90 12.88 4.29 3.38
C GLU A 90 13.25 4.28 1.91
N THR A 91 13.37 3.09 1.32
CA THR A 91 13.62 2.92 -0.11
C THR A 91 12.77 1.79 -0.62
N GLU A 92 11.90 2.10 -1.58
CA GLU A 92 11.00 1.15 -2.19
C GLU A 92 11.74 0.25 -3.20
N ALA A 93 11.10 -0.86 -3.58
CA ALA A 93 11.55 -1.69 -4.68
C ALA A 93 11.50 -0.92 -6.02
N GLU A 94 12.30 -1.33 -7.00
CA GLU A 94 12.18 -0.78 -8.37
C GLU A 94 10.85 -1.20 -9.01
N THR A 95 10.15 -0.20 -9.56
CA THR A 95 8.87 -0.28 -10.27
C THR A 95 9.02 0.27 -11.69
N GLU A 96 7.93 0.37 -12.46
CA GLU A 96 7.93 0.96 -13.80
C GLU A 96 6.83 2.00 -13.97
N LEU A 97 7.20 3.18 -14.45
CA LEU A 97 6.24 4.22 -14.83
C LEU A 97 6.25 4.40 -16.34
N GLU A 98 5.08 4.20 -16.95
CA GLU A 98 4.82 4.42 -18.37
C GLU A 98 3.92 5.63 -18.57
N ALA A 99 4.36 6.60 -19.35
CA ALA A 99 3.56 7.71 -19.83
C ALA A 99 3.27 7.53 -21.32
N THR A 100 2.00 7.54 -21.70
CA THR A 100 1.56 7.52 -23.11
C THR A 100 0.72 8.75 -23.42
N ILE A 101 0.96 9.34 -24.59
CA ILE A 101 0.22 10.49 -25.12
C ILE A 101 -0.61 10.02 -26.31
N GLU A 102 -1.91 10.25 -26.25
CA GLU A 102 -2.84 9.99 -27.36
C GLU A 102 -3.47 11.32 -27.84
N PRO A 103 -3.35 11.68 -29.12
CA PRO A 103 -3.99 12.89 -29.65
C PRO A 103 -5.52 12.85 -29.50
N ARG A 104 -6.12 13.98 -29.09
CA ARG A 104 -7.57 14.19 -28.96
C ARG A 104 -7.98 15.42 -29.79
N GLY A 105 -7.82 15.34 -31.10
CA GLY A 105 -8.04 16.47 -32.01
C GLY A 105 -6.79 17.35 -32.18
N GLU A 106 -6.97 18.59 -32.63
CA GLU A 106 -5.85 19.47 -33.03
C GLU A 106 -5.13 20.16 -31.87
N ALA A 107 -5.82 20.40 -30.75
CA ALA A 107 -5.31 21.18 -29.61
C ALA A 107 -5.55 20.50 -28.25
N ALA A 108 -5.75 19.18 -28.24
CA ALA A 108 -5.87 18.41 -27.01
C ALA A 108 -5.20 17.05 -27.14
N ALA A 109 -4.77 16.51 -26.01
CA ALA A 109 -4.16 15.20 -25.90
C ALA A 109 -4.49 14.55 -24.56
N LEU A 110 -4.68 13.23 -24.58
CA LEU A 110 -4.85 12.40 -23.39
C LEU A 110 -3.48 11.91 -22.92
N LEU A 111 -3.12 12.24 -21.68
CA LEU A 111 -2.02 11.60 -20.97
C LEU A 111 -2.55 10.42 -20.17
N ARG A 112 -1.96 9.25 -20.34
CA ARG A 112 -2.13 8.10 -19.45
C ARG A 112 -0.81 7.82 -18.76
N LEU A 113 -0.83 7.79 -17.42
CA LEU A 113 0.24 7.27 -16.59
C LEU A 113 -0.15 5.87 -16.12
N HIS A 114 0.73 4.90 -16.33
CA HIS A 114 0.56 3.53 -15.86
C HIS A 114 1.78 3.13 -15.03
N HIS A 115 1.58 2.98 -13.72
CA HIS A 115 2.61 2.61 -12.76
C HIS A 115 2.45 1.13 -12.41
N ARG A 116 3.39 0.29 -12.82
CA ARG A 116 3.37 -1.17 -12.65
C ARG A 116 4.30 -1.63 -11.54
N ARG A 117 4.05 -2.85 -11.05
CA ARG A 117 4.86 -3.52 -10.02
C ARG A 117 5.02 -2.68 -8.75
N VAL A 118 3.97 -1.93 -8.40
CA VAL A 118 3.93 -1.10 -7.20
C VAL A 118 3.65 -1.97 -5.99
N GLN A 119 4.31 -1.69 -4.87
CA GLN A 119 4.06 -2.42 -3.64
C GLN A 119 2.58 -2.34 -3.25
N ALA A 120 2.07 -3.47 -2.78
CA ALA A 120 0.79 -3.54 -2.08
C ALA A 120 0.61 -2.41 -1.06
N VAL A 121 -0.60 -1.91 -0.91
CA VAL A 121 -1.00 -0.85 0.05
C VAL A 121 -0.44 0.52 -0.33
N THR A 122 0.77 0.61 -0.86
CA THR A 122 1.39 1.83 -1.39
C THR A 122 0.77 2.29 -2.71
N ALA A 123 0.16 1.37 -3.47
CA ALA A 123 -0.45 1.69 -4.76
C ALA A 123 -1.60 2.72 -4.63
N SER A 124 -2.39 2.66 -3.57
CA SER A 124 -3.37 3.70 -3.27
C SER A 124 -2.77 5.11 -3.12
N VAL A 125 -1.61 5.21 -2.47
CA VAL A 125 -0.85 6.46 -2.30
C VAL A 125 -0.34 6.98 -3.64
N TYR A 126 0.17 6.09 -4.50
CA TYR A 126 0.57 6.47 -5.86
C TYR A 126 -0.62 6.93 -6.72
N GLY A 127 -1.80 6.30 -6.58
CA GLY A 127 -3.01 6.74 -7.28
C GLY A 127 -3.41 8.17 -6.94
N ALA A 128 -3.55 8.47 -5.64
CA ALA A 128 -3.86 9.81 -5.17
C ALA A 128 -2.75 10.81 -5.55
N GLY A 129 -1.49 10.42 -5.38
CA GLY A 129 -0.33 11.23 -5.73
C GLY A 129 -0.29 11.59 -7.22
N TRP A 130 -0.50 10.63 -8.12
CA TRP A 130 -0.53 10.93 -9.55
C TRP A 130 -1.67 11.87 -9.93
N GLN A 131 -2.86 11.74 -9.33
CA GLN A 131 -3.94 12.70 -9.59
C GLN A 131 -3.58 14.13 -9.18
N ASP A 132 -2.90 14.28 -8.05
CA ASP A 132 -2.41 15.57 -7.56
C ASP A 132 -1.29 16.14 -8.45
N VAL A 133 -0.24 15.35 -8.72
CA VAL A 133 0.85 15.71 -9.65
C VAL A 133 0.31 16.19 -11.00
N LEU A 134 -0.67 15.47 -11.56
CA LEU A 134 -1.25 15.81 -12.86
C LEU A 134 -2.04 17.13 -12.83
N THR A 135 -2.45 17.60 -11.66
CA THR A 135 -3.01 18.95 -11.45
C THR A 135 -1.93 20.01 -11.53
N HIS A 136 -0.72 19.75 -11.04
CA HIS A 136 0.43 20.65 -11.23
C HIS A 136 0.82 20.77 -12.71
N LEU A 137 0.79 19.65 -13.45
CA LEU A 137 1.02 19.68 -14.90
C LEU A 137 -0.02 20.53 -15.64
N ALA A 138 -1.28 20.52 -15.20
CA ALA A 138 -2.32 21.37 -15.80
C ALA A 138 -2.06 22.86 -15.60
N ARG A 139 -1.49 23.25 -14.45
CA ARG A 139 -1.05 24.63 -14.18
C ARG A 139 0.09 25.04 -15.09
N GLU A 140 1.11 24.17 -15.24
CA GLU A 140 2.25 24.39 -16.13
C GLU A 140 1.82 24.63 -17.59
N LEU A 141 0.81 23.91 -18.06
CA LEU A 141 0.31 23.98 -19.44
C LEU A 141 -0.64 25.16 -19.73
N GLY A 142 -0.91 26.05 -18.77
CA GLY A 142 -1.65 27.29 -19.03
C GLY A 142 -2.80 27.63 -18.08
N ALA A 143 -2.96 26.93 -16.95
CA ALA A 143 -3.79 27.45 -15.86
C ALA A 143 -2.92 28.33 -14.94
N SER A 144 -3.16 29.65 -14.96
CA SER A 144 -2.52 30.71 -14.15
C SER A 144 -1.81 30.21 -12.87
N ALA A 145 -0.48 30.01 -12.93
CA ALA A 145 0.35 29.79 -11.75
C ALA A 145 0.92 31.13 -11.26
N SER A 146 0.85 31.40 -9.95
CA SER A 146 1.53 32.55 -9.33
C SER A 146 3.01 32.21 -9.08
N ALA A 147 3.84 33.25 -8.91
CA ALA A 147 5.30 33.12 -8.78
C ALA A 147 5.79 32.45 -7.48
N GLU A 148 4.90 32.00 -6.60
CA GLU A 148 5.24 31.40 -5.29
C GLU A 148 5.32 29.86 -5.32
N GLU A 149 5.03 29.20 -6.45
CA GLU A 149 5.00 27.74 -6.58
C GLU A 149 6.20 27.17 -7.36
N HIS A 150 7.43 27.32 -6.85
CA HIS A 150 8.64 26.71 -7.44
C HIS A 150 9.33 25.66 -6.54
N ASP A 151 8.68 25.21 -5.47
CA ASP A 151 9.27 24.29 -4.48
C ASP A 151 8.69 22.86 -4.59
N GLY A 152 9.06 22.11 -5.64
CA GLY A 152 8.88 20.65 -5.72
C GLY A 152 7.43 20.12 -5.67
N TYR A 153 7.23 18.85 -6.01
CA TYR A 153 5.93 18.18 -5.87
C TYR A 153 5.48 18.08 -4.41
N LEU A 154 6.42 18.03 -3.46
CA LEU A 154 6.10 17.95 -2.03
C LEU A 154 5.98 19.30 -1.29
N GLY A 155 5.82 20.40 -2.03
CA GLY A 155 5.42 21.71 -1.48
C GLY A 155 4.01 21.75 -0.87
N GLY A 156 3.25 20.65 -0.99
CA GLY A 156 1.87 20.48 -0.53
C GLY A 156 0.97 20.06 -1.69
N ALA A 157 -0.06 19.24 -1.40
CA ALA A 157 -1.05 18.87 -2.42
C ALA A 157 -1.72 20.12 -3.00
N ALA A 158 -2.01 20.11 -4.30
CA ALA A 158 -2.73 21.17 -5.01
C ALA A 158 -4.05 21.55 -4.31
N ASP A 159 -4.71 20.53 -3.77
CA ASP A 159 -5.90 20.59 -2.92
C ASP A 159 -5.82 19.42 -1.92
N PRO A 160 -5.43 19.66 -0.65
CA PRO A 160 -5.30 18.60 0.35
C PRO A 160 -6.58 17.80 0.57
N ALA A 161 -7.75 18.45 0.52
CA ALA A 161 -9.02 17.76 0.72
C ALA A 161 -9.35 16.84 -0.46
N ALA A 162 -9.01 17.26 -1.68
CA ALA A 162 -9.12 16.39 -2.86
C ALA A 162 -8.12 15.24 -2.80
N PHE A 163 -6.89 15.47 -2.34
CA PHE A 163 -5.91 14.40 -2.16
C PHE A 163 -6.40 13.35 -1.15
N ASP A 164 -6.85 13.78 0.03
CA ASP A 164 -7.33 12.88 1.08
C ASP A 164 -8.53 12.04 0.61
N ALA A 165 -9.47 12.68 -0.10
CA ALA A 165 -10.62 11.98 -0.67
C ALA A 165 -10.21 10.98 -1.77
N ALA A 166 -9.25 11.34 -2.65
CA ALA A 166 -8.75 10.42 -3.67
C ALA A 166 -8.04 9.21 -3.02
N LEU A 167 -7.26 9.46 -1.98
CA LEU A 167 -6.57 8.42 -1.22
C LEU A 167 -7.56 7.45 -0.57
N ALA A 168 -8.64 7.96 0.04
CA ALA A 168 -9.70 7.13 0.60
C ALA A 168 -10.38 6.25 -0.47
N ASP A 169 -10.71 6.84 -1.62
CA ASP A 169 -11.32 6.12 -2.75
C ASP A 169 -10.38 5.01 -3.27
N TYR A 170 -9.09 5.33 -3.48
CA TYR A 170 -8.10 4.35 -3.95
C TYR A 170 -7.82 3.25 -2.92
N ARG A 171 -7.76 3.57 -1.62
CA ARG A 171 -7.58 2.55 -0.56
C ARG A 171 -8.76 1.58 -0.53
N THR A 172 -9.98 2.09 -0.66
CA THR A 172 -11.19 1.26 -0.70
C THR A 172 -11.18 0.36 -1.94
N ALA A 173 -10.82 0.90 -3.11
CA ALA A 173 -10.67 0.12 -4.33
C ALA A 173 -9.56 -0.95 -4.20
N GLU A 174 -8.42 -0.62 -3.59
CA GLU A 174 -7.34 -1.57 -3.36
C GLU A 174 -7.76 -2.70 -2.41
N ALA A 175 -8.44 -2.37 -1.31
CA ALA A 175 -8.98 -3.35 -0.38
C ALA A 175 -9.96 -4.30 -1.08
N ALA A 176 -10.83 -3.77 -1.95
CA ALA A 176 -11.78 -4.58 -2.71
C ALA A 176 -11.12 -5.58 -3.67
N LEU A 177 -9.93 -5.29 -4.22
CA LEU A 177 -9.20 -6.23 -5.09
C LEU A 177 -8.82 -7.54 -4.40
N VAL A 178 -8.73 -7.51 -3.07
CA VAL A 178 -8.28 -8.63 -2.25
C VAL A 178 -9.26 -8.91 -1.11
N ALA A 179 -10.53 -8.52 -1.20
CA ALA A 179 -11.49 -8.82 -0.14
C ALA A 179 -11.47 -10.32 0.23
N GLY A 180 -11.49 -10.63 1.53
CA GLY A 180 -11.76 -11.99 1.97
C GLY A 180 -13.25 -12.28 2.08
N GLU A 181 -13.57 -13.41 2.68
CA GLU A 181 -14.93 -13.90 2.86
C GLU A 181 -15.28 -13.84 4.35
N THR A 182 -16.53 -13.46 4.65
CA THR A 182 -17.11 -13.61 5.98
C THR A 182 -18.08 -14.79 5.95
N GLU A 183 -18.09 -15.58 7.01
CA GLU A 183 -19.02 -16.69 7.17
C GLU A 183 -19.84 -16.52 8.45
N ARG A 184 -21.12 -16.91 8.40
CA ARG A 184 -21.99 -16.97 9.58
C ARG A 184 -22.42 -18.42 9.82
N VAL A 185 -21.93 -19.01 10.90
CA VAL A 185 -22.24 -20.40 11.29
C VAL A 185 -22.90 -20.39 12.67
N ASP A 186 -24.14 -20.87 12.77
CA ASP A 186 -24.90 -20.95 14.02
C ASP A 186 -24.96 -19.63 14.82
N GLY A 187 -24.94 -18.48 14.12
CA GLY A 187 -24.95 -17.16 14.74
C GLY A 187 -23.57 -16.63 15.19
N LEU A 188 -22.49 -17.33 14.84
CA LEU A 188 -21.10 -16.94 15.06
C LEU A 188 -20.47 -16.44 13.74
N SER A 189 -19.52 -15.51 13.84
CA SER A 189 -18.84 -14.85 12.71
C SER A 189 -17.46 -15.44 12.48
N GLY A 190 -17.22 -16.06 11.33
CA GLY A 190 -15.91 -16.50 10.86
C GLY A 190 -15.35 -15.60 9.75
N VAL A 191 -14.04 -15.65 9.53
CA VAL A 191 -13.35 -14.87 8.50
C VAL A 191 -12.36 -15.77 7.77
N LEU A 192 -12.36 -15.69 6.44
CA LEU A 192 -11.34 -16.30 5.57
C LEU A 192 -10.69 -15.21 4.72
N LEU A 193 -9.40 -14.98 4.90
CA LEU A 193 -8.61 -14.12 4.01
C LEU A 193 -7.59 -14.95 3.25
N ARG A 194 -7.39 -14.63 1.97
CA ARG A 194 -6.27 -15.15 1.18
C ARG A 194 -5.48 -14.00 0.57
N ARG A 195 -4.15 -14.02 0.71
CA ARG A 195 -3.23 -13.00 0.20
C ARG A 195 -2.04 -13.63 -0.47
N VAL A 196 -1.55 -13.00 -1.54
CA VAL A 196 -0.25 -13.30 -2.14
C VAL A 196 0.71 -12.23 -1.65
N LEU A 197 1.72 -12.63 -0.88
CA LEU A 197 2.72 -11.76 -0.28
C LEU A 197 4.00 -11.78 -1.13
N ASP A 198 4.54 -10.60 -1.46
CA ASP A 198 5.79 -10.44 -2.23
C ASP A 198 7.03 -10.72 -1.36
N ALA A 199 7.07 -11.90 -0.74
CA ALA A 199 8.14 -12.36 0.12
C ALA A 199 8.22 -13.89 0.14
N PRO A 200 9.43 -14.47 0.31
CA PRO A 200 9.60 -15.91 0.38
C PRO A 200 9.05 -16.47 1.70
N ARG A 201 8.52 -17.69 1.65
CA ARG A 201 7.84 -18.33 2.79
C ARG A 201 8.64 -18.40 4.08
N PRO A 202 9.97 -18.65 4.09
CA PRO A 202 10.77 -18.56 5.31
C PRO A 202 10.73 -17.18 5.97
N ASP A 203 10.72 -16.10 5.18
CA ASP A 203 10.63 -14.76 5.73
C ASP A 203 9.22 -14.50 6.29
N VAL A 204 8.16 -14.87 5.56
CA VAL A 204 6.79 -14.78 6.09
C VAL A 204 6.65 -15.56 7.40
N TRP A 205 7.22 -16.76 7.49
CA TRP A 205 7.25 -17.54 8.72
C TRP A 205 7.96 -16.83 9.87
N ASP A 206 9.10 -16.19 9.60
CA ASP A 206 9.80 -15.36 10.58
C ASP A 206 8.96 -14.15 11.04
N ALA A 207 8.12 -13.59 10.16
CA ALA A 207 7.17 -12.53 10.55
C ALA A 207 6.09 -12.99 11.52
N LEU A 208 5.66 -14.24 11.38
CA LEU A 208 4.63 -14.83 12.22
C LEU A 208 5.17 -15.36 13.55
N THR A 209 6.46 -15.66 13.63
CA THR A 209 7.00 -16.44 14.76
C THR A 209 8.14 -15.78 15.52
N LEU A 210 8.75 -14.68 15.04
CA LEU A 210 9.76 -13.94 15.80
C LEU A 210 9.14 -12.71 16.49
N PRO A 211 9.47 -12.45 17.76
CA PRO A 211 8.84 -11.40 18.58
C PRO A 211 8.97 -10.01 17.96
N ASP A 212 10.18 -9.65 17.54
CA ASP A 212 10.45 -8.34 16.95
C ASP A 212 9.68 -8.11 15.65
N ARG A 213 9.32 -9.17 14.93
CA ARG A 213 8.54 -9.06 13.69
C ARG A 213 7.05 -9.09 13.95
N VAL A 214 6.57 -10.00 14.81
CA VAL A 214 5.16 -10.03 15.25
C VAL A 214 4.74 -8.69 15.82
N GLY A 215 5.61 -8.08 16.64
CA GLY A 215 5.36 -6.78 17.27
C GLY A 215 5.21 -5.59 16.32
N ARG A 216 5.56 -5.74 15.04
CA ARG A 216 5.53 -4.66 14.03
C ARG A 216 4.27 -4.64 13.16
N TRP A 217 3.56 -5.76 13.07
CA TRP A 217 2.36 -5.86 12.23
C TRP A 217 1.11 -6.30 12.98
N LEU A 218 1.26 -7.06 14.07
CA LEU A 218 0.14 -7.54 14.85
C LEU A 218 -0.17 -6.55 15.98
N TRP A 219 0.61 -6.59 17.06
CA TRP A 219 0.51 -5.69 18.21
C TRP A 219 1.80 -5.69 19.04
N PRO A 220 2.06 -4.63 19.85
CA PRO A 220 3.27 -4.54 20.67
C PRO A 220 3.50 -5.76 21.58
N VAL A 221 4.70 -6.34 21.56
CA VAL A 221 5.04 -7.49 22.40
C VAL A 221 5.34 -7.05 23.84
N LEU A 222 4.45 -7.42 24.76
CA LEU A 222 4.59 -7.17 26.20
C LEU A 222 5.28 -8.34 26.92
N GLY A 223 5.04 -9.57 26.46
CA GLY A 223 5.65 -10.78 27.01
C GLY A 223 5.89 -11.83 25.93
N TRP A 224 7.05 -12.49 26.01
CA TRP A 224 7.43 -13.57 25.11
C TRP A 224 7.86 -14.82 25.90
N PRO A 225 7.51 -16.03 25.44
CA PRO A 225 7.82 -17.29 26.14
C PRO A 225 9.32 -17.55 26.36
N ASP A 226 9.73 -17.87 27.61
CA ASP A 226 11.06 -18.37 28.03
C ASP A 226 12.27 -17.78 27.28
N ASP A 227 12.20 -16.50 26.95
CA ASP A 227 13.22 -15.82 26.16
C ASP A 227 13.28 -14.32 26.52
N PRO A 228 14.01 -13.97 27.58
CA PRO A 228 14.18 -12.57 27.97
C PRO A 228 14.93 -11.76 26.89
N ALA A 229 15.66 -12.41 25.97
CA ALA A 229 16.36 -11.76 24.88
C ALA A 229 15.47 -11.50 23.66
N ARG A 230 14.32 -12.20 23.54
CA ARG A 230 13.35 -12.08 22.44
C ARG A 230 13.98 -12.43 21.08
N GLU A 231 14.71 -13.53 21.00
CA GLU A 231 15.45 -13.96 19.81
C GLU A 231 14.88 -15.26 19.21
N ARG A 232 14.06 -16.02 19.95
CA ARG A 232 13.57 -17.34 19.54
C ARG A 232 12.19 -17.28 18.87
N ARG A 233 12.00 -18.18 17.92
CA ARG A 233 10.70 -18.46 17.32
C ARG A 233 9.71 -19.09 18.33
N LEU A 234 8.42 -18.84 18.10
CA LEU A 234 7.32 -19.54 18.77
C LEU A 234 7.38 -21.06 18.56
N ARG A 235 6.90 -21.80 19.56
CA ARG A 235 6.77 -23.27 19.60
C ARG A 235 5.35 -23.66 20.02
N LEU A 236 4.98 -24.90 19.77
CA LEU A 236 3.69 -25.44 20.23
C LEU A 236 3.54 -25.27 21.75
N GLY A 237 2.39 -24.75 22.20
CA GLY A 237 2.06 -24.50 23.60
C GLY A 237 2.67 -23.22 24.20
N ASP A 238 3.45 -22.46 23.43
CA ASP A 238 3.92 -21.13 23.86
C ASP A 238 2.74 -20.16 24.01
N VAL A 239 2.81 -19.26 25.01
CA VAL A 239 1.84 -18.17 25.19
C VAL A 239 2.54 -16.82 25.06
N MET A 240 2.17 -16.04 24.05
CA MET A 240 2.64 -14.66 23.90
C MET A 240 1.63 -13.67 24.45
N ARG A 241 2.14 -12.53 24.96
CA ARG A 241 1.33 -11.45 25.54
C ARG A 241 1.55 -10.19 24.71
N LEU A 242 0.51 -9.73 24.05
CA LEU A 242 0.52 -8.57 23.18
C LEU A 242 -0.33 -7.44 23.78
N GLY A 243 0.04 -6.19 23.51
CA GLY A 243 -0.81 -5.05 23.88
C GLY A 243 -2.11 -5.05 23.08
N ASP A 244 -3.20 -4.60 23.69
CA ASP A 244 -4.43 -4.30 22.96
C ASP A 244 -4.49 -2.81 22.65
N GLU A 245 -4.35 -2.44 21.38
CA GLU A 245 -4.42 -1.03 20.98
C GLU A 245 -5.83 -0.45 21.10
N ASN A 246 -6.86 -1.29 21.23
CA ASN A 246 -8.25 -0.84 21.35
C ASN A 246 -8.67 -0.59 22.80
N VAL A 247 -7.90 -1.06 23.78
CA VAL A 247 -8.23 -0.98 25.21
C VAL A 247 -7.01 -0.50 25.95
N GLU A 248 -7.06 0.68 26.55
CA GLU A 248 -5.92 1.23 27.30
C GLU A 248 -5.47 0.27 28.41
N GLY A 249 -4.20 -0.14 28.36
CA GLY A 249 -3.62 -1.13 29.27
C GLY A 249 -4.11 -2.57 29.06
N GLY A 250 -4.90 -2.81 28.00
CA GLY A 250 -5.37 -4.13 27.61
C GLY A 250 -4.21 -5.03 27.16
N VAL A 251 -4.34 -6.32 27.46
CA VAL A 251 -3.36 -7.34 27.11
C VAL A 251 -4.10 -8.52 26.50
N GLN A 252 -3.65 -8.94 25.32
CA GLN A 252 -4.11 -10.15 24.65
C GLN A 252 -3.12 -11.28 24.91
N GLU A 253 -3.62 -12.44 25.35
CA GLU A 253 -2.81 -13.65 25.51
C GLU A 253 -3.16 -14.62 24.39
N LEU A 254 -2.17 -15.01 23.61
CA LEU A 254 -2.32 -15.92 22.47
C LEU A 254 -1.45 -17.16 22.69
N GLU A 255 -2.10 -18.31 22.88
CA GLU A 255 -1.47 -19.62 22.96
C GLU A 255 -1.29 -20.21 21.56
N VAL A 256 -0.13 -20.81 21.29
CA VAL A 256 0.12 -21.59 20.08
C VAL A 256 -0.54 -22.96 20.21
N LEU A 257 -1.70 -23.11 19.56
CA LEU A 257 -2.53 -24.31 19.61
C LEU A 257 -2.08 -25.39 18.62
N ASP A 258 -1.54 -25.00 17.47
CA ASP A 258 -1.01 -25.90 16.44
C ASP A 258 0.13 -25.21 15.68
N LEU A 259 1.14 -25.99 15.29
CA LEU A 259 2.32 -25.48 14.62
C LEU A 259 2.95 -26.54 13.70
N ASP A 260 2.97 -26.27 12.39
CA ASP A 260 3.80 -26.95 11.39
C ASP A 260 4.80 -25.93 10.83
N GLU A 261 6.09 -26.16 11.06
CA GLU A 261 7.14 -25.16 10.81
C GLU A 261 7.14 -24.72 9.33
N GLY A 262 6.99 -23.41 9.12
CA GLY A 262 6.98 -22.81 7.79
C GLY A 262 5.69 -23.07 6.99
N ARG A 263 4.62 -23.56 7.64
CA ARG A 263 3.36 -23.94 6.97
C ARG A 263 2.09 -23.58 7.72
N LEU A 264 2.05 -23.76 9.04
CA LEU A 264 0.85 -23.52 9.84
C LEU A 264 1.23 -22.94 11.19
N LEU A 265 0.61 -21.83 11.55
CA LEU A 265 0.57 -21.32 12.91
C LEU A 265 -0.89 -21.11 13.31
N ARG A 266 -1.35 -21.80 14.36
CA ARG A 266 -2.69 -21.59 14.93
C ARG A 266 -2.58 -21.03 16.33
N LEU A 267 -3.29 -19.94 16.57
CA LEU A 267 -3.27 -19.19 17.83
C LEU A 267 -4.66 -19.17 18.46
N SER A 268 -4.74 -19.22 19.79
CA SER A 268 -5.97 -18.91 20.51
C SER A 268 -6.34 -17.45 20.30
N TRP A 269 -7.63 -17.16 20.21
CA TRP A 269 -8.13 -15.80 20.11
C TRP A 269 -9.54 -15.69 20.71
N GLY A 270 -9.63 -15.14 21.93
CA GLY A 270 -10.87 -15.14 22.70
C GLY A 270 -11.38 -16.57 22.95
N THR A 271 -12.62 -16.86 22.57
CA THR A 271 -13.22 -18.20 22.60
C THR A 271 -13.00 -19.00 21.31
N ALA A 272 -12.34 -18.41 20.32
CA ALA A 272 -12.08 -18.98 19.02
C ALA A 272 -10.57 -19.17 18.79
N SER A 273 -10.18 -19.47 17.55
CA SER A 273 -8.79 -19.52 17.13
C SER A 273 -8.61 -18.83 15.78
N VAL A 274 -7.38 -18.43 15.49
CA VAL A 274 -6.96 -17.93 14.18
C VAL A 274 -5.81 -18.77 13.66
N ALA A 275 -5.88 -19.19 12.41
CA ALA A 275 -4.88 -20.01 11.75
C ALA A 275 -4.28 -19.26 10.56
N PHE A 276 -2.96 -19.23 10.49
CA PHE A 276 -2.18 -18.73 9.36
C PHE A 276 -1.57 -19.93 8.64
N ARG A 277 -2.02 -20.18 7.40
CA ARG A 277 -1.47 -21.22 6.53
C ARG A 277 -0.62 -20.58 5.44
N LEU A 278 0.57 -21.13 5.24
CA LEU A 278 1.53 -20.66 4.25
C LEU A 278 1.76 -21.73 3.19
N ASP A 279 1.47 -21.38 1.95
CA ASP A 279 1.80 -22.18 0.77
C ASP A 279 2.78 -21.39 -0.12
N ASP A 280 3.60 -22.11 -0.89
CA ASP A 280 4.47 -21.48 -1.88
C ASP A 280 3.61 -20.85 -2.99
N GLY A 281 3.92 -19.61 -3.35
CA GLY A 281 3.37 -18.93 -4.52
C GLY A 281 4.32 -18.97 -5.71
N ASP A 282 3.95 -18.27 -6.78
CA ASP A 282 4.80 -18.12 -7.97
C ASP A 282 5.96 -17.15 -7.71
N ALA A 283 7.06 -17.33 -8.44
CA ALA A 283 8.19 -16.38 -8.46
C ALA A 283 8.77 -16.00 -7.07
N GLY A 284 8.71 -16.91 -6.09
CA GLY A 284 9.23 -16.68 -4.75
C GLY A 284 8.29 -15.93 -3.81
N THR A 285 7.02 -15.76 -4.19
CA THR A 285 5.95 -15.23 -3.34
C THR A 285 5.42 -16.29 -2.37
N THR A 286 4.64 -15.86 -1.39
CA THR A 286 3.95 -16.76 -0.43
C THR A 286 2.45 -16.52 -0.50
N VAL A 287 1.67 -17.59 -0.55
CA VAL A 287 0.23 -17.53 -0.35
C VAL A 287 -0.04 -17.68 1.14
N LEU A 288 -0.58 -16.63 1.76
CA LEU A 288 -1.11 -16.66 3.12
C LEU A 288 -2.61 -16.89 3.07
N THR A 289 -3.09 -17.93 3.74
CA THR A 289 -4.51 -18.12 4.05
C THR A 289 -4.71 -17.95 5.55
N LEU A 290 -5.47 -16.93 5.94
CA LEU A 290 -5.88 -16.67 7.31
C LEU A 290 -7.30 -17.18 7.50
N VAL A 291 -7.52 -18.02 8.51
CA VAL A 291 -8.84 -18.53 8.90
C VAL A 291 -9.06 -18.17 10.36
N GLN A 292 -10.07 -17.35 10.63
CA GLN A 292 -10.58 -17.13 11.97
C GLN A 292 -11.81 -18.02 12.17
N ASP A 293 -11.77 -18.88 13.17
CA ASP A 293 -12.91 -19.73 13.53
C ASP A 293 -14.11 -18.86 13.96
N PRO A 294 -15.36 -19.31 13.75
CA PRO A 294 -16.52 -18.53 14.11
C PRO A 294 -16.54 -18.13 15.59
N ILE A 295 -16.71 -16.83 15.87
CA ILE A 295 -16.79 -16.26 17.22
C ILE A 295 -18.10 -15.50 17.43
N GLU A 296 -18.53 -15.38 18.69
CA GLU A 296 -19.66 -14.52 19.03
C GLU A 296 -19.36 -13.06 18.69
N GLU A 297 -20.37 -12.34 18.24
CA GLU A 297 -20.27 -10.89 18.10
C GLU A 297 -20.21 -10.25 19.48
N ILE A 298 -19.23 -9.38 19.68
CA ILE A 298 -18.91 -8.87 21.01
C ILE A 298 -19.10 -7.36 21.01
N PHE A 299 -19.79 -6.83 22.01
CA PHE A 299 -19.80 -5.38 22.23
C PHE A 299 -18.52 -4.98 22.97
N GLY A 300 -17.71 -4.11 22.37
CA GLY A 300 -16.43 -3.71 22.93
C GLY A 300 -15.96 -2.36 22.39
N ALA A 301 -15.27 -1.57 23.23
CA ALA A 301 -14.79 -0.23 22.88
C ALA A 301 -15.88 0.70 22.30
N GLY A 302 -17.12 0.59 22.81
CA GLY A 302 -18.24 1.45 22.43
C GLY A 302 -18.96 1.09 21.13
N ARG A 303 -18.62 -0.04 20.47
CA ARG A 303 -19.31 -0.52 19.26
C ARG A 303 -19.47 -2.04 19.26
N LEU A 304 -20.43 -2.52 18.47
CA LEU A 304 -20.54 -3.96 18.17
C LEU A 304 -19.35 -4.35 17.29
N ARG A 305 -18.70 -5.47 17.61
CA ARG A 305 -17.74 -6.14 16.74
C ARG A 305 -18.42 -7.32 16.08
N SER A 306 -18.74 -7.14 14.81
CA SER A 306 -19.46 -8.05 13.93
C SER A 306 -18.53 -8.70 12.90
N ALA A 307 -19.05 -9.54 12.00
CA ALA A 307 -18.20 -10.18 10.97
C ALA A 307 -17.40 -9.17 10.11
N PRO A 308 -18.00 -8.06 9.62
CA PRO A 308 -17.26 -7.02 8.90
C PRO A 308 -16.12 -6.39 9.72
N ASP A 309 -16.32 -6.22 11.02
CA ASP A 309 -15.30 -5.65 11.91
C ASP A 309 -14.08 -6.56 12.05
N PHE A 310 -14.34 -7.86 12.22
CA PHE A 310 -13.28 -8.86 12.30
C PHE A 310 -12.55 -8.98 10.96
N ALA A 311 -13.29 -9.00 9.85
CA ALA A 311 -12.70 -9.08 8.51
C ALA A 311 -11.83 -7.86 8.18
N ALA A 312 -12.32 -6.65 8.44
CA ALA A 312 -11.57 -5.42 8.26
C ALA A 312 -10.34 -5.33 9.19
N GLY A 313 -10.47 -5.81 10.42
CA GLY A 313 -9.36 -5.93 11.37
C GLY A 313 -8.26 -6.83 10.86
N TRP A 314 -8.59 -8.07 10.50
CA TRP A 314 -7.62 -9.02 9.95
C TRP A 314 -7.05 -8.56 8.60
N HIS A 315 -7.86 -7.94 7.74
CA HIS A 315 -7.40 -7.34 6.48
C HIS A 315 -6.30 -6.31 6.77
N THR A 316 -6.59 -5.36 7.66
CA THR A 316 -5.66 -4.31 8.03
C THR A 316 -4.36 -4.90 8.57
N LEU A 317 -4.42 -5.86 9.50
CA LEU A 317 -3.23 -6.51 10.04
C LEU A 317 -2.40 -7.22 8.96
N VAL A 318 -3.05 -7.89 8.00
CA VAL A 318 -2.32 -8.54 6.89
C VAL A 318 -1.73 -7.53 5.91
N ASP A 319 -2.35 -6.37 5.72
CA ASP A 319 -1.77 -5.25 4.96
C ASP A 319 -0.53 -4.68 5.67
N GLN A 320 -0.58 -4.56 7.00
CA GLN A 320 0.60 -4.19 7.80
C GLN A 320 1.74 -5.20 7.63
N LEU A 321 1.42 -6.50 7.68
CA LEU A 321 2.39 -7.57 7.41
C LEU A 321 2.99 -7.43 6.01
N THR A 322 2.17 -7.08 5.01
CA THR A 322 2.63 -6.91 3.63
C THR A 322 3.65 -5.77 3.47
N LEU A 323 3.46 -4.66 4.19
CA LEU A 323 4.40 -3.54 4.21
C LEU A 323 5.67 -3.88 5.00
N LEU A 324 5.53 -4.53 6.16
CA LEU A 324 6.65 -5.01 6.96
C LEU A 324 7.60 -5.89 6.13
N LEU A 325 7.05 -6.82 5.34
CA LEU A 325 7.81 -7.71 4.48
C LEU A 325 8.57 -6.97 3.36
N ALA A 326 8.05 -5.83 2.92
CA ALA A 326 8.73 -4.93 1.98
C ALA A 326 9.74 -4.00 2.66
N GLY A 327 9.87 -4.03 3.98
CA GLY A 327 10.69 -3.11 4.75
C GLY A 327 10.13 -1.69 4.77
N LEU A 328 8.82 -1.53 4.59
CA LEU A 328 8.11 -0.26 4.62
C LEU A 328 7.34 -0.10 5.92
N THR A 329 7.20 1.14 6.34
CA THR A 329 6.39 1.53 7.49
C THR A 329 4.91 1.35 7.19
N VAL A 330 4.20 0.96 8.25
CA VAL A 330 2.75 0.88 8.23
C VAL A 330 2.19 2.30 8.24
N PRO A 331 1.36 2.69 7.25
CA PRO A 331 0.67 3.98 7.27
C PRO A 331 -0.33 4.01 8.42
N ASP A 332 -0.98 5.15 8.64
CA ASP A 332 -2.14 5.29 9.52
C ASP A 332 -3.08 4.05 9.50
N PRO A 333 -3.00 3.15 10.51
CA PRO A 333 -3.71 1.88 10.49
C PRO A 333 -5.23 2.07 10.53
N GLN A 334 -5.68 3.16 11.15
CA GLN A 334 -7.09 3.51 11.24
C GLN A 334 -7.64 3.81 9.84
N GLY A 335 -6.92 4.58 9.02
CA GLY A 335 -7.32 4.86 7.64
C GLY A 335 -7.33 3.63 6.72
N LEU A 336 -6.51 2.60 7.00
CA LEU A 336 -6.60 1.31 6.31
C LEU A 336 -7.86 0.55 6.72
N TRP A 337 -8.17 0.50 8.01
CA TRP A 337 -9.38 -0.15 8.52
C TRP A 337 -10.65 0.52 7.99
N GLU A 338 -10.70 1.85 7.98
CA GLU A 338 -11.84 2.63 7.47
C GLU A 338 -12.10 2.39 5.97
N ALA A 339 -11.05 2.13 5.19
CA ALA A 339 -11.18 1.78 3.78
C ALA A 339 -11.57 0.31 3.57
N ALA A 340 -11.10 -0.60 4.42
CA ALA A 340 -11.41 -2.02 4.33
C ALA A 340 -12.82 -2.37 4.86
N TYR A 341 -13.32 -1.65 5.87
CA TYR A 341 -14.60 -1.97 6.50
C TYR A 341 -15.81 -1.95 5.54
N PRO A 342 -16.01 -0.92 4.71
CA PRO A 342 -17.13 -0.89 3.75
C PRO A 342 -17.14 -2.09 2.80
N VAL A 343 -15.96 -2.59 2.41
CA VAL A 343 -15.80 -3.76 1.52
C VAL A 343 -16.46 -5.01 2.10
N TYR A 344 -16.50 -5.15 3.43
CA TYR A 344 -17.11 -6.29 4.11
C TYR A 344 -18.51 -6.01 4.66
N ALA A 345 -18.88 -4.73 4.82
CA ALA A 345 -20.15 -4.33 5.41
C ALA A 345 -21.30 -4.30 4.38
N ASP A 346 -20.97 -4.20 3.10
CA ASP A 346 -21.94 -4.09 1.99
C ASP A 346 -22.37 -5.46 1.41
N ASP A 347 -21.92 -6.58 1.99
CA ASP A 347 -22.24 -7.97 1.58
C ASP A 347 -23.49 -8.57 2.23
#